data_AF-A0A1B9LZ08-F1
#
_entry.id   AF-A0A1B9LZ08-F1
#
_cell.length_a   1.000
_cell.length_b   1.000
_cell.length_c   1.000
_cell.angle_alpha   90.00
_cell.angle_beta   90.00
_cell.angle_gamma   90.00
#
_symmetry.space_group_name_H-M   'P 1'
#
loop_
_entity.id
_entity.type
_entity.pdbx_description
1 polymer ?
#
loop_
_entity_poly.entity_id
_entity_poly.type
_entity_poly.pdbx_seq_one_letter_code
_entity_poly.pdbx_strand_id
1 'polypeptide(L)' 'MSPKTIVQKIWESNIVDSLGLQEVLIYIDLHLLHEINTPPAFDGLKEKGIKVRRPDKTLSTEDHNAPTTSVIDIKKII' A
#
# COMPACT_ATOMS: atom_id res chain seq x y z
N MET A 1 -21.70 -6.66 27.60
CA MET A 1 -20.47 -6.49 26.77
C MET A 1 -19.85 -5.16 27.11
N SER A 2 -18.51 -5.10 27.25
CA SER A 2 -17.81 -3.83 27.45
C SER A 2 -17.94 -2.96 26.18
N PRO A 3 -18.13 -1.64 26.29
CA PRO A 3 -18.11 -0.74 25.13
C PRO A 3 -16.78 -0.88 24.36
N LYS A 4 -16.86 -0.95 23.03
CA LYS A 4 -15.70 -0.98 22.14
C LYS A 4 -15.42 0.39 21.53
N THR A 5 -14.15 0.75 21.40
CA THR A 5 -13.71 1.94 20.67
C THR A 5 -13.93 1.77 19.16
N ILE A 6 -13.90 2.86 18.39
CA ILE A 6 -14.01 2.78 16.93
C ILE A 6 -12.86 1.96 16.30
N VAL A 7 -11.64 2.10 16.84
CA VAL A 7 -10.47 1.36 16.37
C VAL A 7 -10.67 -0.15 16.57
N GLN A 8 -11.15 -0.57 17.74
CA GLN A 8 -11.45 -1.98 18.01
C GLN A 8 -12.50 -2.53 17.06
N LYS A 9 -13.56 -1.77 16.80
CA LYS A 9 -14.62 -2.17 15.86
C LYS A 9 -14.07 -2.36 14.44
N ILE A 10 -13.27 -1.42 13.95
CA ILE A 10 -12.66 -1.50 12.61
C ILE A 10 -11.71 -2.69 12.55
N TRP A 11 -10.83 -2.84 13.53
CA TRP A 11 -9.88 -3.95 13.60
C TRP A 11 -10.58 -5.31 13.56
N GLU A 12 -11.53 -5.54 14.46
CA GLU A 12 -12.28 -6.79 14.55
C GLU A 12 -13.07 -7.10 13.27
N SER A 13 -13.62 -6.08 12.61
CA SER A 13 -14.36 -6.25 11.35
C SER A 13 -13.48 -6.63 10.16
N ASN A 14 -12.16 -6.42 10.27
CA ASN A 14 -11.19 -6.69 9.21
C ASN A 14 -10.39 -7.99 9.41
N ILE A 15 -10.65 -8.72 10.49
CA ILE A 15 -10.05 -10.05 10.70
C ILE A 15 -10.69 -11.03 9.72
N VAL A 16 -9.86 -11.66 8.89
CA VAL A 16 -10.26 -12.73 7.96
C VAL A 16 -10.19 -14.08 8.66
N ASP A 17 -9.15 -14.29 9.47
CA ASP A 17 -8.93 -15.56 10.16
C ASP A 17 -8.06 -15.38 11.42
N SER A 18 -8.11 -16.34 12.32
CA SER A 18 -7.18 -16.48 13.45
C SER A 18 -6.09 -17.49 13.09
N LEU A 19 -4.83 -17.09 13.25
CA LEU A 19 -3.66 -17.93 12.97
C LEU A 19 -3.06 -18.53 14.25
N GLY A 20 -3.72 -18.33 15.40
CA GLY A 20 -3.26 -18.79 16.71
C GLY A 20 -3.81 -17.90 17.83
N LEU A 21 -3.28 -18.08 19.04
CA LEU A 21 -3.76 -17.35 20.22
C LEU A 21 -3.53 -15.83 20.15
N GLN A 22 -2.54 -15.37 19.39
CA GLN A 22 -2.13 -13.96 19.34
C GLN A 22 -1.92 -13.43 17.92
N GLU A 23 -2.17 -14.26 16.90
CA GLU A 23 -1.97 -13.89 15.49
C GLU A 23 -3.28 -13.98 14.73
N VAL A 24 -3.53 -12.99 13.89
CA VAL A 24 -4.73 -12.90 13.06
C VAL A 24 -4.32 -12.49 11.66
N LEU A 25 -5.02 -13.03 10.66
CA LEU A 25 -4.96 -12.56 9.30
C LEU A 25 -5.92 -11.39 9.14
N ILE A 26 -5.41 -10.25 8.67
CA ILE A 26 -6.20 -9.03 8.47
C ILE A 26 -6.29 -8.73 6.98
N TYR A 27 -7.48 -8.34 6.53
CA TYR A 27 -7.68 -7.83 5.19
C TYR A 27 -7.30 -6.35 5.11
N ILE A 28 -6.56 -5.98 4.08
CA ILE A 28 -6.20 -4.58 3.79
C ILE A 28 -7.10 -4.08 2.65
N ASP A 29 -8.01 -3.17 2.97
CA ASP A 29 -8.99 -2.64 2.02
C ASP A 29 -8.44 -1.58 1.05
N LEU A 30 -7.32 -0.95 1.39
CA LEU A 30 -6.69 0.08 0.58
C LEU A 30 -5.17 0.07 0.79
N HIS A 31 -4.44 -0.05 -0.30
CA HIS A 31 -3.00 0.15 -0.35
C HIS A 31 -2.74 1.55 -0.89
N LEU A 32 -1.99 2.36 -0.15
CA LEU A 32 -1.51 3.67 -0.57
C LEU A 32 -0.03 3.58 -0.91
N LEU A 33 0.34 4.04 -2.09
CA LEU A 33 1.64 3.83 -2.70
C LEU A 33 2.23 5.16 -3.13
N HIS A 34 3.55 5.25 -3.02
CA HIS A 34 4.35 6.41 -3.43
C HIS A 34 5.66 5.97 -4.08
N GLU A 35 6.27 6.85 -4.87
CA GLU A 35 7.38 6.58 -5.78
C GLU A 35 8.70 6.18 -5.12
N ILE A 36 8.85 6.36 -3.80
CA ILE A 36 10.11 6.07 -3.10
C ILE A 36 10.19 4.58 -2.73
N ASN A 37 9.15 4.04 -2.08
CA ASN A 37 9.19 2.69 -1.53
C ASN A 37 8.46 1.67 -2.41
N THR A 38 7.63 2.11 -3.34
CA THR A 38 6.82 1.22 -4.19
C THR A 38 7.66 0.47 -5.23
N PRO A 39 8.63 1.08 -5.93
CA PRO A 39 9.43 0.36 -6.93
C PRO A 39 10.09 -0.93 -6.38
N PRO A 40 10.84 -0.91 -5.25
CA PRO A 40 11.46 -2.13 -4.74
C PRO A 40 10.43 -3.18 -4.28
N ALA A 41 9.25 -2.77 -3.78
CA ALA A 41 8.19 -3.70 -3.45
C ALA A 41 7.63 -4.42 -4.69
N PHE A 42 7.49 -3.69 -5.81
CA PHE A 42 7.00 -4.23 -7.09
C PHE A 42 8.05 -5.12 -7.78
N ASP A 43 9.33 -4.80 -7.65
CA ASP A 43 10.42 -5.69 -8.06
C ASP A 43 10.33 -7.03 -7.33
N GLY A 44 10.10 -7.01 -6.02
CA GLY A 44 9.88 -8.23 -5.23
C GLY A 44 8.65 -9.05 -5.67
N LEU A 45 7.58 -8.42 -6.14
CA LEU A 45 6.43 -9.13 -6.74
C LEU A 45 6.83 -9.79 -8.06
N LYS A 46 7.56 -9.06 -8.90
CA LYS A 46 8.02 -9.52 -10.22
C LYS A 46 8.98 -10.71 -10.11
N GLU A 47 9.94 -10.65 -9.18
CA GLU A 47 10.87 -11.75 -8.89
C GLU A 47 10.14 -13.03 -8.45
N LYS A 48 9.08 -12.88 -7.65
CA LYS A 48 8.23 -14.00 -7.21
C LYS A 48 7.24 -14.48 -8.29
N GLY A 49 7.17 -13.80 -9.44
CA GLY A 49 6.23 -14.12 -10.51
C GLY A 49 4.76 -13.90 -10.14
N ILE A 50 4.47 -13.08 -9.12
CA ILE A 50 3.11 -12.82 -8.64
C ILE A 50 2.62 -11.43 -9.07
N LYS A 51 1.32 -11.33 -9.32
CA LYS A 51 0.65 -10.06 -9.65
C LYS A 51 0.08 -9.41 -8.40
N VAL A 52 -0.10 -8.10 -8.43
CA VAL A 52 -0.92 -7.38 -7.44
C VAL A 52 -2.33 -7.98 -7.44
N ARG A 53 -2.77 -8.46 -6.27
CA ARG A 53 -4.04 -9.20 -6.13
C ARG A 53 -5.28 -8.33 -6.35
N ARG A 54 -5.27 -7.08 -5.86
CA ARG A 54 -6.38 -6.12 -5.92
C ARG A 54 -5.93 -4.76 -6.46
N PRO A 55 -5.66 -4.65 -7.78
CA PRO A 55 -5.32 -3.36 -8.38
C PRO A 55 -6.40 -2.28 -8.13
N ASP A 56 -7.67 -2.68 -8.03
CA ASP A 56 -8.80 -1.80 -7.71
C ASP A 56 -8.75 -1.21 -6.30
N LYS A 57 -7.95 -1.79 -5.40
CA LYS A 57 -7.72 -1.33 -4.02
C LYS A 57 -6.30 -0.77 -3.82
N THR A 58 -5.59 -0.50 -4.91
CA THR A 58 -4.19 -0.07 -4.91
C THR A 58 -4.11 1.30 -5.55
N LEU A 59 -3.97 2.34 -4.74
CA LEU A 59 -3.91 3.74 -5.20
C LEU A 59 -2.49 4.28 -5.06
N SER A 60 -1.89 4.64 -6.20
CA SER A 60 -0.55 5.22 -6.25
C SER A 60 -0.61 6.71 -6.54
N THR A 61 0.28 7.45 -5.89
CA THR A 61 0.56 8.87 -6.18
C THR A 61 2.06 9.06 -6.38
N GLU A 62 2.44 10.00 -7.24
CA GLU A 62 3.82 10.46 -7.38
C GLU A 62 3.86 11.93 -6.93
N ASP A 63 4.22 12.18 -5.68
CA ASP A 63 4.05 13.48 -5.02
C ASP A 63 5.31 13.99 -4.29
N HIS A 64 6.32 13.16 -4.09
CA HIS A 64 7.55 13.50 -3.38
C HIS A 64 8.67 13.99 -4.32
N ASN A 65 8.83 13.35 -5.47
CA ASN A 65 9.94 13.53 -6.42
C ASN A 65 9.47 13.93 -7.82
N ALA A 66 8.17 14.22 -7.99
CA ALA A 66 7.67 14.79 -9.24
C ALA A 66 8.34 16.15 -9.48
N PRO A 67 9.13 16.31 -10.56
CA PRO A 67 9.84 17.56 -10.77
C PRO A 67 8.85 18.68 -11.08
N THR A 68 9.10 19.86 -10.50
CA THR A 68 8.29 21.06 -10.77
C THR A 68 8.51 21.61 -12.18
N THR A 69 9.61 21.21 -12.83
CA THR A 69 9.93 21.53 -14.22
C THR A 69 9.80 20.28 -15.07
N SER A 70 9.23 20.43 -16.27
CA SER A 70 9.12 19.33 -17.23
C SER A 70 10.49 18.67 -17.47
N VAL A 71 10.52 17.34 -17.44
CA VAL A 71 11.72 16.54 -17.78
C VAL A 71 12.23 16.80 -19.20
N ILE A 72 11.38 17.30 -20.10
CA ILE A 72 11.75 17.71 -21.46
C ILE A 72 12.59 19.01 -21.43
N ASP A 73 12.28 19.91 -20.49
CA ASP A 73 12.97 21.20 -20.36
C ASP A 73 14.20 21.15 -19.45
N ILE A 74 14.33 20.12 -18.59
CA ILE A 74 15.52 19.89 -17.75
C ILE A 74 16.80 19.76 -18.60
N LYS A 75 16.73 19.20 -19.81
CA LYS A 75 17.89 19.11 -20.73
C LYS A 75 18.43 20.47 -21.21
N LYS A 76 17.73 21.57 -20.93
CA LYS A 76 18.20 22.94 -21.25
C LYS A 76 18.87 23.64 -20.06
N ILE A 77 18.78 23.04 -18.86
CA ILE A 77 19.27 23.62 -17.60
C ILE A 77 20.61 22.99 -17.17
N ILE A 78 20.92 21.80 -17.70
CA ILE A 78 22.21 21.09 -17.54
C ILE A 78 22.98 21.17 -18.86
#